data_AF-A0A7S4K4G5-F1
#
_entry.id   AF-A0A7S4K4G5-F1
#
_cell.length_a   1.000
_cell.length_b   1.000
_cell.length_c   1.000
_cell.angle_alpha   90.00
_cell.angle_beta   90.00
_cell.angle_gamma   90.00
#
_symmetry.space_group_name_H-M   'P 1'
#
loop_
_entity.id
_entity.type
_entity.pdbx_description
1 polymer ?
#
loop_
_entity_poly.entity_id
_entity_poly.type
_entity_poly.pdbx_seq_one_letter_code
_entity_poly.pdbx_strand_id
1 'polypeptide(L)'
;EESGHGRIGPDNPAKPYIIALVHDKVTVRWETNNSRQRIGFDVWSYDVEMSSGRPHSGPEGGECTDEFKTVDHVRKGQFDEVVNATVSSLLPETPYCVRTVAVSNDGISHRSEALSFVTPESPSNSWRLLTPRARSHYDKNTMCVEPPHPTARRGHTLNLIDGKVFLFGGLSKGCSCGVGVASAGDVERTIVDGRTCIVGALYSNDLWQFDPRTMIWEILQPISSNTEFPVGRELHSATTLPNGNLLIIGGRTGGQTGVQDFLGDVWEMSPGRKTTHAIPGSSLPAKLVDGNVLYHKVDVAIPRNGLTGNSDLCVDSISVEVALNHTCIEQIGYVSLFGPGPKTLSGVHLPISRGHQVKLFANAKIDRSCSSVMSNITYSDSAQDTILSHTKLPVKTGRFQPSERLNSHFVGSPAEGEWTLAVYDVSTDGERGSLVDWNLHLTVQPCSIHDEIAWTKKDSNGSSLNMPPRYLHTALSVGEEVFIVGGLSQKRLSDMWRYN
;
A
#
# COMPACT_ATOMS: atom_id res chain seq x y z
N GLU A 1 29.05 10.87 56.66
CA GLU A 1 28.14 11.36 55.60
C GLU A 1 29.00 11.90 54.47
N GLU A 2 28.97 11.26 53.31
CA GLU A 2 29.32 11.92 52.05
C GLU A 2 28.64 11.15 50.90
N SER A 3 27.72 11.84 50.25
CA SER A 3 27.03 11.56 48.98
C SER A 3 28.03 11.17 47.87
N GLY A 4 27.77 10.22 46.98
CA GLY A 4 26.53 10.06 46.23
C GLY A 4 26.60 10.78 44.87
N HIS A 5 27.59 10.47 44.03
CA HIS A 5 27.57 10.75 42.59
C HIS A 5 28.19 9.58 41.81
N GLY A 6 27.36 8.89 41.03
CA GLY A 6 27.78 7.82 40.12
C GLY A 6 28.73 8.36 39.06
N ARG A 7 29.98 7.90 39.08
CA ARG A 7 30.90 8.01 37.94
C ARG A 7 30.59 6.87 36.99
N ILE A 8 29.92 7.19 35.88
CA ILE A 8 29.89 6.36 34.68
C ILE A 8 31.36 6.14 34.27
N GLY A 9 31.84 4.89 34.37
CA GLY A 9 33.18 4.54 33.89
C GLY A 9 33.24 4.64 32.36
N PRO A 10 34.29 5.24 31.78
CA PRO A 10 34.50 5.23 30.34
C PRO A 10 35.04 3.85 29.92
N ASP A 11 34.73 3.42 28.69
CA ASP A 11 35.43 2.38 27.89
C ASP A 11 34.54 1.25 27.33
N ASN A 12 33.27 1.13 27.71
CA ASN A 12 32.36 0.16 27.08
C ASN A 12 31.74 0.71 25.77
N PRO A 13 31.63 -0.11 24.70
CA PRO A 13 30.90 0.28 23.50
C PRO A 13 29.42 0.55 23.81
N ALA A 14 28.80 1.40 22.99
CA ALA A 14 27.39 1.73 23.14
C ALA A 14 26.52 0.46 23.04
N LYS A 15 25.45 0.41 23.85
CA LYS A 15 24.45 -0.65 23.77
C LYS A 15 23.85 -0.68 22.36
N PRO A 16 23.82 -1.83 21.67
CA PRO A 16 23.21 -1.92 20.36
C PRO A 16 21.69 -1.74 20.44
N TYR A 17 21.07 -1.33 19.33
CA TYR A 17 19.62 -1.33 19.13
C TYR A 17 19.25 -1.98 17.80
N ILE A 18 18.04 -2.54 17.72
CA ILE A 18 17.54 -3.25 16.55
C ILE A 18 17.05 -2.25 15.51
N ILE A 19 17.46 -2.43 14.26
CA ILE A 19 16.96 -1.67 13.10
C ILE A 19 16.15 -2.54 12.13
N ALA A 20 16.28 -3.86 12.22
CA ALA A 20 15.41 -4.81 11.53
C ALA A 20 15.37 -6.13 12.31
N LEU A 21 14.20 -6.73 12.44
CA LEU A 21 14.02 -8.03 13.09
C LEU A 21 12.96 -8.83 12.34
N VAL A 22 13.33 -10.01 11.88
CA VAL A 22 12.44 -10.99 11.26
C VAL A 22 12.66 -12.34 11.92
N HIS A 23 11.78 -13.30 11.63
CA HIS A 23 11.72 -14.61 12.27
C HIS A 23 13.06 -15.38 12.34
N ASP A 24 13.98 -15.16 11.39
CA ASP A 24 15.26 -15.87 11.29
C ASP A 24 16.49 -14.95 11.33
N LYS A 25 16.30 -13.64 11.54
CA LYS A 25 17.38 -12.67 11.35
C LYS A 25 17.18 -11.38 12.14
N VAL A 26 18.27 -10.85 12.68
CA VAL A 26 18.31 -9.54 13.33
C VAL A 26 19.38 -8.67 12.70
N THR A 27 19.08 -7.38 12.50
CA THR A 27 20.08 -6.37 12.19
C THR A 27 20.15 -5.37 13.34
N VAL A 28 21.33 -5.24 13.90
CA VAL A 28 21.63 -4.35 15.03
C VAL A 28 22.56 -3.23 14.60
N ARG A 29 22.43 -2.10 15.28
CA ARG A 29 23.20 -0.87 15.08
C ARG A 29 23.72 -0.35 16.41
N TRP A 30 24.94 0.17 16.41
CA TRP A 30 25.52 0.86 17.58
C TRP A 30 26.42 2.01 17.15
N GLU A 31 26.58 2.98 18.05
CA GLU A 31 27.49 4.09 17.88
C GLU A 31 28.91 3.69 18.28
N THR A 32 29.90 4.15 17.52
CA THR A 32 31.30 4.00 17.88
C THR A 32 31.73 5.25 18.66
N ASN A 33 32.19 5.06 19.90
CA ASN A 33 32.75 6.18 20.67
C ASN A 33 34.03 6.67 19.96
N ASN A 34 33.94 7.79 19.23
CA ASN A 34 35.06 8.39 18.50
C ASN A 34 35.95 9.30 19.36
N SER A 35 35.80 9.26 20.69
CA SER A 35 36.62 10.07 21.58
C SER A 35 38.07 9.56 21.57
N ARG A 36 38.93 10.18 20.74
CA ARG A 36 40.40 10.11 20.78
C ARG A 36 41.02 10.60 22.10
N GLN A 37 40.27 10.58 23.20
CA GLN A 37 40.68 11.11 24.49
C GLN A 37 40.59 10.02 25.56
N ARG A 38 41.49 9.04 25.48
CA ARG A 38 42.27 8.50 26.60
C ARG A 38 43.25 7.46 26.07
N ILE A 39 44.39 7.41 26.74
CA ILE A 39 45.63 6.74 26.33
C ILE A 39 45.39 5.23 26.19
N GLY A 40 45.64 4.64 25.00
CA GLY A 40 45.93 3.21 24.82
C GLY A 40 44.82 2.27 24.32
N PHE A 41 43.69 2.76 23.78
CA PHE A 41 42.63 1.87 23.28
C PHE A 41 42.14 2.27 21.87
N ASP A 42 42.95 1.96 20.84
CA ASP A 42 42.54 2.11 19.44
C ASP A 42 41.71 0.89 19.00
N VAL A 43 40.38 1.07 18.94
CA VAL A 43 39.43 0.04 18.45
C VAL A 43 39.52 -0.08 16.94
N TRP A 44 39.84 -1.26 16.45
CA TRP A 44 39.93 -1.55 15.01
C TRP A 44 38.83 -2.50 14.51
N SER A 45 38.16 -3.23 15.42
CA SER A 45 37.04 -4.11 15.08
C SER A 45 36.05 -4.26 16.23
N TYR A 46 34.87 -4.77 15.88
CA TYR A 46 33.82 -5.13 16.80
C TYR A 46 33.40 -6.59 16.56
N ASP A 47 33.40 -7.38 17.62
CA ASP A 47 32.78 -8.69 17.61
C ASP A 47 31.32 -8.55 18.02
N VAL A 48 30.43 -9.20 17.28
CA VAL A 48 29.03 -9.31 17.65
C VAL A 48 28.86 -10.64 18.33
N GLU A 49 28.45 -10.61 19.58
CA GLU A 49 28.19 -11.81 20.35
C GLU A 49 26.72 -11.99 20.62
N MET A 50 26.26 -13.24 20.55
CA MET A 50 24.91 -13.63 20.87
C MET A 50 24.86 -14.73 21.91
N SER A 51 23.83 -14.69 22.76
CA SER A 51 23.45 -15.78 23.65
C SER A 51 21.97 -16.09 23.52
N SER A 52 21.57 -17.29 23.96
CA SER A 52 20.15 -17.59 24.13
C SER A 52 19.61 -16.81 25.33
N GLY A 53 18.36 -16.36 25.24
CA GLY A 53 17.63 -15.79 26.37
C GLY A 53 16.79 -16.85 27.09
N ARG A 54 16.40 -16.57 28.34
CA ARG A 54 15.35 -17.34 29.04
C ARG A 54 14.00 -16.67 28.83
N PRO A 55 12.91 -17.41 28.62
CA PRO A 55 11.58 -16.82 28.53
C PRO A 55 11.24 -16.08 29.83
N HIS A 56 10.90 -14.80 29.75
CA HIS A 56 10.35 -14.03 30.88
C HIS A 56 8.87 -13.76 30.62
N SER A 57 8.06 -13.72 31.67
CA SER A 57 6.63 -13.38 31.57
C SER A 57 6.47 -11.87 31.33
N GLY A 58 6.61 -11.45 30.08
CA GLY A 58 6.41 -10.05 29.65
C GLY A 58 6.91 -9.79 28.22
N PRO A 59 6.51 -8.68 27.59
CA PRO A 59 6.97 -8.28 26.25
C PRO A 59 8.41 -7.70 26.24
N GLU A 60 9.01 -7.48 27.42
CA GLU A 60 10.40 -7.05 27.56
C GLU A 60 11.30 -8.29 27.54
N GLY A 61 12.28 -8.31 26.63
CA GLY A 61 13.10 -9.48 26.31
C GLY A 61 13.73 -10.11 27.56
N GLY A 62 13.66 -11.44 27.65
CA GLY A 62 14.04 -12.17 28.86
C GLY A 62 15.54 -12.14 29.19
N GLU A 63 15.88 -12.71 30.36
CA GLU A 63 17.25 -12.68 30.91
C GLU A 63 18.25 -13.39 29.98
N CYS A 64 19.37 -12.73 29.73
CA CYS A 64 20.46 -13.30 28.94
C CYS A 64 21.14 -14.43 29.69
N THR A 65 21.45 -15.52 28.99
CA THR A 65 22.41 -16.49 29.52
C THR A 65 23.82 -15.93 29.48
N ASP A 66 24.69 -16.41 30.38
CA ASP A 66 26.09 -16.00 30.44
C ASP A 66 26.93 -16.53 29.25
N GLU A 67 26.37 -17.46 28.46
CA GLU A 67 27.04 -18.13 27.34
C GLU A 67 26.92 -17.35 26.02
N PHE A 68 27.63 -16.23 25.92
CA PHE A 68 27.76 -15.48 24.68
C PHE A 68 28.78 -16.10 23.73
N LYS A 69 28.43 -16.21 22.45
CA LYS A 69 29.29 -16.68 21.36
C LYS A 69 29.41 -15.61 20.29
N THR A 70 30.61 -15.42 19.75
CA THR A 70 30.82 -14.53 18.61
C THR A 70 30.16 -15.10 17.36
N VAL A 71 29.28 -14.32 16.74
CA VAL A 71 28.51 -14.68 15.54
C VAL A 71 28.88 -13.86 14.32
N ASP A 72 29.53 -12.71 14.52
CA ASP A 72 30.01 -11.86 13.43
C ASP A 72 31.23 -11.02 13.89
N HIS A 73 32.05 -10.61 12.92
CA HIS A 73 33.25 -9.79 13.13
C HIS A 73 33.23 -8.61 12.15
N VAL A 74 33.05 -7.40 12.68
CA VAL A 74 32.94 -6.18 11.87
C VAL A 74 34.19 -5.33 12.01
N ARG A 75 34.88 -5.08 10.89
CA ARG A 75 36.02 -4.14 10.88
C ARG A 75 35.51 -2.71 10.97
N LYS A 76 36.12 -1.89 11.83
CA LYS A 76 35.80 -0.46 11.95
C LYS A 76 36.49 0.31 10.82
N GLY A 77 35.73 1.01 9.99
CA GLY A 77 36.28 1.99 9.05
C GLY A 77 36.86 3.21 9.78
N GLN A 78 37.86 3.86 9.18
CA GLN A 78 38.62 4.95 9.80
C GLN A 78 37.76 6.15 10.24
N PHE A 79 36.55 6.30 9.68
CA PHE A 79 35.61 7.38 9.96
C PHE A 79 34.19 6.90 10.31
N ASP A 80 34.01 5.61 10.58
CA ASP A 80 32.68 5.08 10.86
C ASP A 80 32.24 5.53 12.26
N GLU A 81 31.25 6.42 12.34
CA GLU A 81 30.61 6.82 13.59
C GLU A 81 29.56 5.82 14.05
N VAL A 82 29.01 5.04 13.12
CA VAL A 82 27.94 4.07 13.34
C VAL A 82 28.26 2.79 12.59
N VAL A 83 28.08 1.65 13.26
CA VAL A 83 28.32 0.32 12.69
C VAL A 83 27.04 -0.51 12.78
N ASN A 84 26.78 -1.30 11.73
CA ASN A 84 25.67 -2.24 11.67
C ASN A 84 26.21 -3.65 11.51
N ALA A 85 25.51 -4.61 12.12
CA ALA A 85 25.74 -6.03 11.88
C ALA A 85 24.44 -6.77 11.73
N THR A 86 24.51 -7.89 11.02
CA THR A 86 23.34 -8.67 10.66
C THR A 86 23.59 -10.14 10.97
N VAL A 87 22.84 -10.67 11.93
CA VAL A 87 22.92 -12.08 12.31
C VAL A 87 21.71 -12.81 11.74
N SER A 88 21.97 -13.88 10.99
CA SER A 88 20.95 -14.71 10.33
C SER A 88 20.90 -16.11 10.95
N SER A 89 19.99 -16.96 10.48
CA SER A 89 19.81 -18.34 10.95
C SER A 89 19.35 -18.44 12.42
N LEU A 90 18.60 -17.45 12.89
CA LEU A 90 17.94 -17.49 14.18
C LEU A 90 16.71 -18.41 14.11
N LEU A 91 16.34 -18.99 15.25
CA LEU A 91 15.09 -19.73 15.37
C LEU A 91 13.93 -18.74 15.57
N PRO A 92 12.75 -18.96 14.98
CA PRO A 92 11.53 -18.19 15.25
C PRO A 92 11.09 -18.31 16.71
N GLU A 93 10.32 -17.33 17.20
CA GLU A 93 9.73 -17.30 18.56
C GLU A 93 10.74 -17.57 19.69
N THR A 94 12.02 -17.30 19.44
CA THR A 94 13.11 -17.69 20.33
C THR A 94 13.74 -16.44 20.94
N PRO A 95 13.88 -16.39 22.28
CA PRO A 95 14.55 -15.28 22.95
C PRO A 95 16.07 -15.35 22.73
N TYR A 96 16.66 -14.21 22.40
CA TYR A 96 18.09 -14.02 22.22
C TYR A 96 18.57 -12.77 22.95
N CYS A 97 19.87 -12.74 23.22
CA CYS A 97 20.58 -11.52 23.58
C CYS A 97 21.70 -11.26 22.60
N VAL A 98 21.94 -9.98 22.31
CA VAL A 98 23.04 -9.53 21.46
C VAL A 98 23.81 -8.43 22.17
N ARG A 99 25.13 -8.50 22.10
CA ARG A 99 26.03 -7.44 22.55
C ARG A 99 27.18 -7.27 21.58
N THR A 100 27.86 -6.15 21.72
CA THR A 100 29.02 -5.80 20.91
C THR A 100 30.25 -5.76 21.79
N VAL A 101 31.37 -6.22 21.25
CA VAL A 101 32.66 -6.24 21.92
C VAL A 101 33.63 -5.44 21.09
N ALA A 102 34.09 -4.31 21.62
CA ALA A 102 35.13 -3.51 20.98
C ALA A 102 36.47 -4.20 21.19
N VAL A 103 37.23 -4.40 20.11
CA VAL A 103 38.55 -5.06 20.13
C VAL A 103 39.63 -4.05 19.74
N SER A 104 40.63 -3.88 20.61
CA SER A 104 41.78 -3.00 20.35
C SER A 104 42.92 -3.71 19.64
N ASN A 105 43.86 -2.93 19.10
CA ASN A 105 45.08 -3.47 18.49
C ASN A 105 45.97 -4.24 19.49
N ASP A 106 45.87 -3.90 20.77
CA ASP A 106 46.63 -4.52 21.87
C ASP A 106 45.92 -5.75 22.48
N GLY A 107 44.81 -6.20 21.86
CA GLY A 107 44.06 -7.38 22.28
C GLY A 107 43.17 -7.16 23.51
N ILE A 108 43.01 -5.91 23.96
CA ILE A 108 42.10 -5.57 25.05
C ILE A 108 40.67 -5.50 24.46
N SER A 109 39.68 -6.02 25.19
CA SER A 109 38.29 -6.03 24.76
C SER A 109 37.33 -5.48 25.80
N HIS A 110 36.36 -4.67 25.35
CA HIS A 110 35.31 -4.10 26.20
C HIS A 110 33.93 -4.47 25.65
N ARG A 111 33.01 -4.85 26.55
CA ARG A 111 31.68 -5.38 26.21
C ARG A 111 30.62 -4.31 26.46
N SER A 112 29.68 -4.15 25.54
CA SER A 112 28.48 -3.33 25.78
C SER A 112 27.48 -4.07 26.68
N GLU A 113 26.47 -3.33 27.17
CA GLU A 113 25.29 -3.95 27.72
C GLU A 113 24.60 -4.84 26.66
N ALA A 114 24.07 -5.98 27.11
CA ALA A 114 23.29 -6.85 26.24
C ALA A 114 21.90 -6.27 25.95
N LEU A 115 21.48 -6.40 24.70
CA LEU A 115 20.12 -6.15 24.24
C LEU A 115 19.38 -7.48 24.12
N SER A 116 18.29 -7.66 24.86
CA SER A 116 17.40 -8.82 24.74
C SER A 116 16.30 -8.58 23.70
N PHE A 117 15.94 -9.63 22.97
CA PHE A 117 14.84 -9.61 21.99
C PHE A 117 14.28 -11.02 21.76
N VAL A 118 13.10 -11.12 21.15
CA VAL A 118 12.49 -12.38 20.74
C VAL A 118 12.22 -12.32 19.25
N THR A 119 12.67 -13.33 18.50
CA THR A 119 12.38 -13.42 17.07
C THR A 119 10.87 -13.60 16.82
N PRO A 120 10.30 -12.99 15.78
CA PRO A 120 8.91 -13.20 15.38
C PRO A 120 8.59 -14.65 15.00
N GLU A 121 7.30 -14.98 14.90
CA GLU A 121 6.80 -16.22 14.32
C GLU A 121 7.30 -16.39 12.87
N SER A 122 7.54 -17.64 12.46
CA SER A 122 7.79 -17.94 11.05
C SER A 122 6.64 -17.45 10.18
N PRO A 123 6.92 -16.83 9.02
CA PRO A 123 5.88 -16.46 8.08
C PRO A 123 5.12 -17.72 7.67
N SER A 124 3.82 -17.75 7.98
CA SER A 124 2.93 -18.83 7.58
C SER A 124 2.15 -18.43 6.33
N ASN A 125 2.25 -19.25 5.29
CA ASN A 125 1.38 -19.11 4.12
C ASN A 125 0.01 -19.68 4.48
N SER A 126 -0.96 -18.80 4.67
CA SER A 126 -2.34 -19.19 4.97
C SER A 126 -3.30 -18.71 3.89
N TRP A 127 -4.24 -19.57 3.53
CA TRP A 127 -5.33 -19.22 2.64
C TRP A 127 -6.50 -18.69 3.48
N ARG A 128 -6.92 -17.46 3.20
CA ARG A 128 -8.12 -16.88 3.82
C ARG A 128 -9.15 -16.60 2.74
N LEU A 129 -10.36 -17.13 2.93
CA LEU A 129 -11.50 -16.75 2.10
C LEU A 129 -11.89 -15.31 2.42
N LEU A 130 -11.94 -14.47 1.38
CA LEU A 130 -12.43 -13.10 1.47
C LEU A 130 -13.91 -13.05 1.06
N THR A 131 -14.68 -12.16 1.68
CA THR A 131 -16.08 -11.88 1.32
C THR A 131 -16.25 -10.42 0.89
N PRO A 132 -15.80 -10.06 -0.33
CA PRO A 132 -15.98 -8.72 -0.88
C PRO A 132 -17.45 -8.31 -1.01
N ARG A 133 -17.68 -6.99 -1.04
CA ARG A 133 -18.96 -6.38 -1.38
C ARG A 133 -18.96 -5.94 -2.84
N ALA A 134 -20.13 -5.57 -3.35
CA ALA A 134 -20.29 -5.00 -4.68
C ALA A 134 -20.67 -3.54 -4.63
N ARG A 135 -20.25 -2.80 -5.64
CA ARG A 135 -20.92 -1.57 -6.02
C ARG A 135 -22.10 -1.92 -6.94
N SER A 136 -23.32 -1.73 -6.45
CA SER A 136 -24.54 -2.06 -7.18
C SER A 136 -24.76 -1.10 -8.35
N HIS A 137 -24.45 -1.52 -9.57
CA HIS A 137 -25.04 -0.96 -10.79
C HIS A 137 -26.19 -1.88 -11.23
N TYR A 138 -27.40 -1.58 -10.74
CA TYR A 138 -28.60 -2.34 -11.10
C TYR A 138 -28.99 -1.99 -12.54
N ASP A 139 -28.47 -2.72 -13.53
CA ASP A 139 -29.06 -2.65 -14.87
C ASP A 139 -30.39 -3.40 -14.86
N LYS A 140 -31.49 -2.64 -14.96
CA LYS A 140 -32.87 -3.16 -14.93
C LYS A 140 -33.23 -3.98 -16.17
N ASN A 141 -32.36 -4.00 -17.20
CA ASN A 141 -32.65 -4.59 -18.50
C ASN A 141 -32.08 -6.00 -18.72
N THR A 142 -31.34 -6.57 -17.76
CA THR A 142 -30.82 -7.93 -17.89
C THR A 142 -31.52 -8.87 -16.91
N MET A 143 -31.99 -10.03 -17.38
CA MET A 143 -32.64 -11.04 -16.51
C MET A 143 -31.60 -11.74 -15.61
N CYS A 144 -30.33 -11.61 -15.98
CA CYS A 144 -29.17 -11.92 -15.15
C CYS A 144 -29.10 -10.86 -14.03
N VAL A 145 -29.24 -11.27 -12.78
CA VAL A 145 -28.74 -10.45 -11.67
C VAL A 145 -27.23 -10.39 -11.88
N GLU A 146 -26.68 -9.21 -12.21
CA GLU A 146 -25.23 -9.06 -12.21
C GLU A 146 -24.73 -9.43 -10.81
N PRO A 147 -23.92 -10.51 -10.69
CA PRO A 147 -23.49 -10.93 -9.37
C PRO A 147 -22.66 -9.81 -8.73
N PRO A 148 -22.69 -9.69 -7.39
CA PRO A 148 -21.94 -8.67 -6.66
C PRO A 148 -20.41 -8.71 -6.86
N HIS A 149 -19.92 -9.73 -7.55
CA HIS A 149 -18.53 -10.01 -7.83
C HIS A 149 -18.49 -10.87 -9.11
N PRO A 150 -17.32 -11.03 -9.76
CA PRO A 150 -17.20 -11.85 -10.96
C PRO A 150 -17.85 -13.23 -10.80
N THR A 151 -18.58 -13.69 -11.81
CA THR A 151 -19.14 -15.05 -11.85
C THR A 151 -18.02 -16.09 -11.77
N ALA A 152 -18.34 -17.30 -11.28
CA ALA A 152 -17.46 -18.46 -11.44
C ALA A 152 -17.05 -18.63 -12.92
N ARG A 153 -15.73 -18.65 -13.17
CA ARG A 153 -15.16 -18.66 -14.52
C ARG A 153 -13.76 -19.27 -14.53
N ARG A 154 -13.33 -19.75 -15.70
CA ARG A 154 -11.96 -20.22 -15.95
C ARG A 154 -11.30 -19.39 -17.06
N GLY A 155 -9.97 -19.50 -17.17
CA GLY A 155 -9.22 -18.85 -18.26
C GLY A 155 -9.36 -17.32 -18.30
N HIS A 156 -9.70 -16.71 -17.17
CA HIS A 156 -9.61 -15.26 -16.97
C HIS A 156 -8.17 -14.88 -16.62
N THR A 157 -7.87 -13.59 -16.63
CA THR A 157 -6.60 -13.05 -16.13
C THR A 157 -6.86 -12.12 -14.95
N LEU A 158 -5.87 -12.01 -14.06
CA LEU A 158 -5.84 -11.08 -12.93
C LEU A 158 -4.55 -10.27 -13.01
N ASN A 159 -4.67 -8.95 -12.95
CA ASN A 159 -3.55 -8.03 -13.05
C ASN A 159 -3.62 -6.97 -11.94
N LEU A 160 -2.47 -6.55 -11.43
CA LEU A 160 -2.37 -5.51 -10.42
C LEU A 160 -2.02 -4.19 -11.10
N ILE A 161 -2.89 -3.20 -10.99
CA ILE A 161 -2.67 -1.86 -11.51
C ILE A 161 -2.95 -0.87 -10.39
N ASP A 162 -1.96 -0.06 -10.01
CA ASP A 162 -2.06 0.93 -8.93
C ASP A 162 -2.67 0.39 -7.62
N GLY A 163 -2.28 -0.81 -7.22
CA GLY A 163 -2.78 -1.43 -5.98
C GLY A 163 -4.21 -1.97 -6.06
N LYS A 164 -4.86 -1.90 -7.23
CA LYS A 164 -6.17 -2.50 -7.50
C LYS A 164 -6.02 -3.72 -8.40
N VAL A 165 -6.93 -4.69 -8.23
CA VAL A 165 -6.91 -5.94 -9.01
C VAL A 165 -7.90 -5.82 -10.15
N PHE A 166 -7.43 -6.01 -11.37
CA PHE A 166 -8.24 -6.04 -12.58
C PHE A 166 -8.41 -7.48 -13.05
N LEU A 167 -9.65 -7.92 -13.17
CA LEU A 167 -10.01 -9.18 -13.81
C LEU A 167 -10.56 -8.90 -15.20
N PHE A 168 -10.06 -9.63 -16.20
CA PHE A 168 -10.60 -9.56 -17.55
C PHE A 168 -10.96 -10.95 -18.10
N GLY A 169 -12.13 -10.99 -18.73
CA GLY A 169 -12.62 -12.10 -19.54
C GLY A 169 -12.75 -13.43 -18.81
N GLY A 170 -12.50 -14.51 -19.54
CA GLY A 170 -12.71 -15.90 -19.10
C GLY A 170 -14.00 -16.50 -19.64
N LEU A 171 -14.16 -17.80 -19.40
CA LEU A 171 -15.36 -18.55 -19.75
C LEU A 171 -16.17 -18.87 -18.50
N SER A 172 -17.43 -18.46 -18.51
CA SER A 172 -18.42 -18.79 -17.48
C SER A 172 -19.60 -19.55 -18.10
N LYS A 173 -20.54 -19.95 -17.24
CA LYS A 173 -21.85 -20.44 -17.69
C LYS A 173 -22.80 -19.25 -17.72
N GLY A 174 -23.48 -19.05 -18.86
CA GLY A 174 -24.53 -18.04 -18.99
C GLY A 174 -25.69 -18.29 -18.02
N CYS A 175 -26.45 -17.23 -17.73
CA CYS A 175 -27.57 -17.31 -16.78
C CYS A 175 -28.79 -17.98 -17.39
N SER A 176 -29.38 -18.94 -16.66
CA SER A 176 -30.59 -19.65 -17.11
C SER A 176 -31.73 -18.66 -17.34
N CYS A 177 -32.30 -18.67 -18.55
CA CYS A 177 -33.64 -18.15 -18.79
C CYS A 177 -34.61 -18.99 -17.92
N GLY A 178 -35.63 -18.36 -17.33
CA GLY A 178 -36.58 -19.03 -16.44
C GLY A 178 -37.29 -20.23 -17.08
N VAL A 179 -37.95 -21.04 -16.24
CA VAL A 179 -38.63 -22.29 -16.64
C VAL A 179 -39.70 -22.01 -17.70
N GLY A 180 -39.49 -22.46 -18.93
CA GLY A 180 -40.41 -22.26 -20.07
C GLY A 180 -39.70 -22.04 -21.41
N VAL A 181 -38.44 -21.58 -21.40
CA VAL A 181 -37.61 -21.57 -22.61
C VAL A 181 -36.96 -22.95 -22.75
N ALA A 182 -37.76 -23.91 -23.21
CA ALA A 182 -37.29 -25.25 -23.52
C ALA A 182 -36.18 -25.16 -24.58
N SER A 183 -34.95 -25.51 -24.17
CA SER A 183 -33.92 -26.14 -25.01
C SER A 183 -34.07 -25.89 -26.52
N ALA A 184 -33.89 -24.64 -26.95
CA ALA A 184 -33.44 -24.39 -28.29
C ALA A 184 -31.95 -24.75 -28.27
N GLY A 185 -31.57 -25.81 -29.00
CA GLY A 185 -30.16 -26.07 -29.27
C GLY A 185 -29.51 -24.80 -29.80
N ASP A 186 -28.32 -24.50 -29.30
CA ASP A 186 -27.38 -23.54 -29.90
C ASP A 186 -27.85 -22.08 -30.07
N VAL A 187 -28.70 -21.54 -29.20
CA VAL A 187 -29.04 -20.09 -29.22
C VAL A 187 -28.29 -19.32 -28.13
N GLU A 188 -27.27 -18.56 -28.53
CA GLU A 188 -26.28 -17.89 -27.67
C GLU A 188 -26.83 -16.66 -26.92
N ARG A 189 -27.95 -16.06 -27.34
CA ARG A 189 -28.66 -14.96 -26.63
C ARG A 189 -30.14 -15.01 -26.95
N THR A 190 -31.01 -15.09 -25.94
CA THR A 190 -32.47 -14.99 -26.10
C THR A 190 -32.98 -13.76 -25.35
N ILE A 191 -33.86 -12.99 -25.97
CA ILE A 191 -34.57 -11.88 -25.32
C ILE A 191 -35.92 -12.42 -24.84
N VAL A 192 -36.16 -12.40 -23.53
CA VAL A 192 -37.43 -12.77 -22.90
C VAL A 192 -37.96 -11.54 -22.18
N ASP A 193 -39.17 -11.07 -22.52
CA ASP A 193 -39.81 -9.88 -21.93
C ASP A 193 -38.92 -8.61 -21.93
N GLY A 194 -38.19 -8.38 -23.02
CA GLY A 194 -37.28 -7.24 -23.15
C GLY A 194 -35.98 -7.36 -22.35
N ARG A 195 -35.70 -8.54 -21.77
CA ARG A 195 -34.48 -8.83 -21.02
C ARG A 195 -33.64 -9.90 -21.68
N THR A 196 -32.32 -9.68 -21.73
CA THR A 196 -31.38 -10.66 -22.33
C THR A 196 -31.04 -11.76 -21.32
N CYS A 197 -31.07 -13.02 -21.77
CA CYS A 197 -30.53 -14.19 -21.05
C CYS A 197 -29.68 -15.06 -21.98
N ILE A 198 -28.73 -15.81 -21.41
CA ILE A 198 -27.69 -16.56 -22.15
C ILE A 198 -27.67 -18.00 -21.65
N VAL A 199 -28.01 -18.95 -22.51
CA VAL A 199 -27.96 -20.39 -22.19
C VAL A 199 -26.66 -20.96 -22.75
N GLY A 200 -25.84 -21.61 -21.92
CA GLY A 200 -24.62 -22.29 -22.36
C GLY A 200 -23.32 -21.63 -21.92
N ALA A 201 -22.24 -21.89 -22.66
CA ALA A 201 -20.92 -21.34 -22.36
C ALA A 201 -20.84 -19.87 -22.81
N LEU A 202 -20.36 -18.98 -21.94
CA LEU A 202 -20.25 -17.55 -22.21
C LEU A 202 -18.78 -17.13 -22.15
N TYR A 203 -18.24 -16.71 -23.29
CA TYR A 203 -16.97 -16.02 -23.34
C TYR A 203 -17.20 -14.58 -22.92
N SER A 204 -16.63 -14.21 -21.78
CA SER A 204 -16.81 -12.89 -21.19
C SER A 204 -15.71 -11.94 -21.68
N ASN A 205 -16.09 -10.68 -21.85
CA ASN A 205 -15.19 -9.53 -21.98
C ASN A 205 -15.40 -8.55 -20.81
N ASP A 206 -15.98 -9.03 -19.70
CA ASP A 206 -16.18 -8.20 -18.53
C ASP A 206 -14.81 -7.74 -18.02
N LEU A 207 -14.70 -6.44 -17.74
CA LEU A 207 -13.60 -5.88 -16.97
C LEU A 207 -14.13 -5.63 -15.56
N TRP A 208 -13.50 -6.24 -14.57
CA TRP A 208 -13.84 -6.06 -13.17
C TRP A 208 -12.65 -5.46 -12.43
N GLN A 209 -12.92 -4.54 -11.53
CA GLN A 209 -11.93 -3.96 -10.63
C GLN A 209 -12.27 -4.33 -9.19
N PHE A 210 -11.28 -4.80 -8.45
CA PHE A 210 -11.35 -5.00 -7.01
C PHE A 210 -10.39 -4.04 -6.31
N ASP A 211 -10.93 -3.26 -5.39
CA ASP A 211 -10.12 -2.44 -4.49
C ASP A 211 -9.94 -3.17 -3.14
N PRO A 212 -8.74 -3.68 -2.83
CA PRO A 212 -8.48 -4.41 -1.58
C PRO A 212 -8.60 -3.52 -0.33
N ARG A 213 -8.59 -2.20 -0.47
CA ARG A 213 -8.70 -1.25 0.64
C ARG A 213 -10.15 -1.11 1.12
N THR A 214 -11.10 -1.12 0.17
CA THR A 214 -12.53 -1.02 0.46
C THR A 214 -13.23 -2.38 0.44
N MET A 215 -12.55 -3.43 -0.05
CA MET A 215 -13.08 -4.78 -0.25
C MET A 215 -14.29 -4.79 -1.19
N ILE A 216 -14.28 -3.94 -2.23
CA ILE A 216 -15.38 -3.77 -3.17
C ILE A 216 -14.96 -4.23 -4.57
N TRP A 217 -15.82 -5.04 -5.21
CA TRP A 217 -15.80 -5.26 -6.66
C TRP A 217 -16.69 -4.24 -7.37
N GLU A 218 -16.22 -3.77 -8.51
CA GLU A 218 -16.92 -2.90 -9.44
C GLU A 218 -16.76 -3.47 -10.85
N ILE A 219 -17.88 -3.68 -11.55
CA ILE A 219 -17.86 -4.03 -12.97
C ILE A 219 -17.66 -2.76 -13.78
N LEU A 220 -16.66 -2.74 -14.64
CA LEU A 220 -16.33 -1.65 -15.52
C LEU A 220 -16.86 -2.00 -16.92
N GLN A 221 -18.17 -1.83 -17.11
CA GLN A 221 -18.78 -2.15 -18.40
C GLN A 221 -18.27 -1.22 -19.51
N PRO A 222 -18.08 -1.73 -20.74
CA PRO A 222 -17.85 -0.86 -21.91
C PRO A 222 -19.13 -0.08 -22.22
N ILE A 223 -19.13 1.23 -21.94
CA ILE A 223 -20.36 2.06 -21.96
C ILE A 223 -20.82 2.46 -23.38
N SER A 224 -20.00 2.28 -24.42
CA SER A 224 -20.32 2.86 -25.73
C SER A 224 -20.43 1.82 -26.86
N SER A 225 -21.54 1.91 -27.61
CA SER A 225 -21.80 1.15 -28.84
C SER A 225 -20.91 1.57 -30.03
N ASN A 226 -20.10 2.63 -29.89
CA ASN A 226 -19.30 3.24 -30.95
C ASN A 226 -17.77 3.12 -30.75
N THR A 227 -17.31 2.49 -29.67
CA THR A 227 -15.87 2.27 -29.38
C THR A 227 -15.53 0.80 -29.57
N GLU A 228 -14.47 0.51 -30.34
CA GLU A 228 -13.95 -0.87 -30.49
C GLU A 228 -13.38 -1.35 -29.14
N PHE A 229 -13.77 -2.54 -28.69
CA PHE A 229 -13.26 -3.18 -27.47
C PHE A 229 -13.07 -4.68 -27.73
N PRO A 230 -12.23 -5.39 -26.95
CA PRO A 230 -11.97 -6.81 -27.19
C PRO A 230 -13.25 -7.65 -27.05
N VAL A 231 -13.43 -8.57 -28.00
CA VAL A 231 -14.46 -9.62 -27.88
C VAL A 231 -14.23 -10.49 -26.65
N GLY A 232 -15.30 -11.13 -26.17
CA GLY A 232 -15.24 -12.06 -25.04
C GLY A 232 -14.29 -13.21 -25.33
N ARG A 233 -13.45 -13.57 -24.36
CA ARG A 233 -12.35 -14.53 -24.58
C ARG A 233 -11.88 -15.22 -23.30
N GLU A 234 -11.41 -16.46 -23.42
CA GLU A 234 -10.70 -17.15 -22.34
C GLU A 234 -9.30 -17.57 -22.78
N LEU A 235 -8.45 -17.92 -21.81
CA LEU A 235 -7.10 -18.45 -22.01
C LEU A 235 -6.20 -17.50 -22.82
N HIS A 236 -6.49 -16.21 -22.76
CA HIS A 236 -5.63 -15.13 -23.21
C HIS A 236 -4.53 -14.89 -22.16
N SER A 237 -3.50 -14.14 -22.53
CA SER A 237 -2.61 -13.52 -21.55
C SER A 237 -2.99 -12.06 -21.38
N ALA A 238 -2.74 -11.54 -20.18
CA ALA A 238 -2.84 -10.12 -19.91
C ALA A 238 -1.67 -9.72 -19.02
N THR A 239 -0.99 -8.64 -19.39
CA THR A 239 0.27 -8.21 -18.79
C THR A 239 0.20 -6.71 -18.48
N THR A 240 0.48 -6.35 -17.24
CA THR A 240 0.58 -4.94 -16.84
C THR A 240 1.88 -4.34 -17.38
N LEU A 241 1.76 -3.20 -18.04
CA LEU A 241 2.88 -2.44 -18.61
C LEU A 241 3.42 -1.42 -17.59
N PRO A 242 4.68 -0.96 -17.71
CA PRO A 242 5.26 0.02 -16.80
C PRO A 242 4.51 1.36 -16.74
N ASN A 243 3.80 1.71 -17.81
CA ASN A 243 2.97 2.92 -17.90
C ASN A 243 1.62 2.78 -17.16
N GLY A 244 1.32 1.63 -16.55
CA GLY A 244 0.06 1.36 -15.86
C GLY A 244 -1.07 0.86 -16.76
N ASN A 245 -0.82 0.66 -18.07
CA ASN A 245 -1.80 0.06 -18.97
C ASN A 245 -1.78 -1.48 -18.88
N LEU A 246 -2.85 -2.09 -19.39
CA LEU A 246 -2.98 -3.54 -19.49
C LEU A 246 -2.94 -3.98 -20.94
N LEU A 247 -1.97 -4.82 -21.30
CA LEU A 247 -1.88 -5.43 -22.62
C LEU A 247 -2.55 -6.81 -22.60
N ILE A 248 -3.50 -7.06 -23.49
CA ILE A 248 -4.25 -8.31 -23.63
C ILE A 248 -3.93 -8.92 -24.99
N ILE A 249 -3.56 -10.20 -24.98
CA ILE A 249 -3.03 -10.87 -26.17
C ILE A 249 -3.76 -12.19 -26.39
N GLY A 250 -4.30 -12.33 -27.61
CA GLY A 250 -4.90 -13.56 -28.11
C GLY A 250 -6.00 -14.13 -27.21
N GLY A 251 -6.00 -15.44 -27.04
CA GLY A 251 -7.07 -16.22 -26.40
C GLY A 251 -7.95 -16.93 -27.43
N ARG A 252 -9.05 -17.49 -26.95
CA ARG A 252 -10.06 -18.10 -27.82
C ARG A 252 -11.46 -17.62 -27.45
N THR A 253 -12.35 -17.62 -28.44
CA THR A 253 -13.75 -17.24 -28.30
C THR A 253 -14.68 -18.24 -29.01
N GLY A 254 -15.99 -18.10 -28.78
CA GLY A 254 -17.02 -18.83 -29.50
C GLY A 254 -17.24 -18.16 -30.86
N GLY A 255 -16.97 -18.88 -31.94
CA GLY A 255 -17.25 -18.38 -33.29
C GLY A 255 -18.74 -18.44 -33.61
N GLN A 256 -19.19 -17.62 -34.57
CA GLN A 256 -20.61 -17.51 -34.97
C GLN A 256 -21.22 -18.83 -35.50
N THR A 257 -20.40 -19.84 -35.80
CA THR A 257 -20.80 -21.15 -36.32
C THR A 257 -20.66 -22.28 -35.30
N GLY A 258 -20.38 -21.96 -34.02
CA GLY A 258 -20.10 -22.95 -32.97
C GLY A 258 -18.68 -23.55 -33.02
N VAL A 259 -17.85 -23.10 -33.97
CA VAL A 259 -16.42 -23.44 -34.04
C VAL A 259 -15.63 -22.45 -33.18
N GLN A 260 -14.60 -22.93 -32.48
CA GLN A 260 -13.74 -22.05 -31.68
C GLN A 260 -12.84 -21.19 -32.57
N ASP A 261 -12.90 -19.87 -32.36
CA ASP A 261 -12.01 -18.93 -33.01
C ASP A 261 -10.80 -18.66 -32.11
N PHE A 262 -9.60 -18.77 -32.68
CA PHE A 262 -8.35 -18.40 -32.01
C PHE A 262 -8.02 -16.97 -32.37
N LEU A 263 -7.64 -16.18 -31.37
CA LEU A 263 -7.40 -14.76 -31.51
C LEU A 263 -5.89 -14.49 -31.55
N GLY A 264 -5.47 -13.61 -32.46
CA GLY A 264 -4.10 -13.12 -32.59
C GLY A 264 -4.00 -11.60 -32.46
N ASP A 265 -5.08 -10.98 -31.98
CA ASP A 265 -5.16 -9.55 -31.73
C ASP A 265 -4.44 -9.17 -30.43
N VAL A 266 -4.07 -7.90 -30.37
CA VAL A 266 -3.45 -7.27 -29.21
C VAL A 266 -4.28 -6.04 -28.86
N TRP A 267 -4.67 -5.94 -27.59
CA TRP A 267 -5.45 -4.84 -27.06
C TRP A 267 -4.72 -4.20 -25.91
N GLU A 268 -4.67 -2.87 -25.88
CA GLU A 268 -4.21 -2.12 -24.73
C GLU A 268 -5.41 -1.44 -24.06
N MET A 269 -5.51 -1.59 -22.74
CA MET A 269 -6.48 -0.91 -21.89
C MET A 269 -5.78 0.10 -21.00
N SER A 270 -6.29 1.33 -21.00
CA SER A 270 -5.84 2.38 -20.09
C SER A 270 -6.88 2.58 -18.98
N PRO A 271 -6.51 2.45 -17.69
CA PRO A 271 -7.43 2.47 -16.53
C PRO A 271 -7.94 3.86 -16.12
N GLY A 272 -7.86 4.87 -17.00
CA GLY A 272 -8.19 6.26 -16.72
C GLY A 272 -7.05 7.05 -16.06
N ARG A 273 -7.08 8.38 -16.22
CA ARG A 273 -6.00 9.26 -15.75
C ARG A 273 -6.17 9.64 -14.29
N LYS A 274 -5.08 9.53 -13.53
CA LYS A 274 -4.95 10.06 -12.16
C LYS A 274 -4.12 11.32 -12.13
N THR A 275 -4.41 12.19 -11.18
CA THR A 275 -3.60 13.40 -10.92
C THR A 275 -3.31 13.53 -9.44
N THR A 276 -2.09 13.94 -9.09
CA THR A 276 -1.67 14.14 -7.71
C THR A 276 -1.49 15.63 -7.45
N HIS A 277 -2.04 16.10 -6.33
CA HIS A 277 -2.04 17.49 -5.92
C HIS A 277 -1.50 17.59 -4.49
N ALA A 278 -0.60 18.55 -4.25
CA ALA A 278 -0.18 18.94 -2.92
C ALA A 278 -0.89 20.26 -2.58
N ILE A 279 -1.72 20.23 -1.54
CA ILE A 279 -2.51 21.38 -1.11
C ILE A 279 -1.90 21.90 0.21
N PRO A 280 -1.16 23.02 0.18
CA PRO A 280 -0.59 23.61 1.39
C PRO A 280 -1.67 24.32 2.21
N GLY A 281 -1.52 24.29 3.53
CA GLY A 281 -2.30 25.14 4.41
C GLY A 281 -2.02 26.63 4.16
N SER A 282 -3.06 27.45 4.06
CA SER A 282 -2.94 28.90 3.89
C SER A 282 -2.84 29.63 5.22
N SER A 283 -2.18 30.79 5.28
CA SER A 283 -2.15 31.64 6.49
C SER A 283 -1.48 31.03 7.72
N LEU A 284 -0.40 30.26 7.48
CA LEU A 284 0.48 29.70 8.50
C LEU A 284 1.73 30.58 8.72
N PRO A 285 2.38 30.52 9.90
CA PRO A 285 2.09 29.64 11.04
C PRO A 285 0.87 30.09 11.85
N ALA A 286 0.10 29.13 12.37
CA ALA A 286 -1.06 29.37 13.24
C ALA A 286 -0.73 29.04 14.69
N LYS A 287 -1.10 29.93 15.62
CA LYS A 287 -0.81 29.78 17.04
C LYS A 287 -1.66 28.66 17.66
N LEU A 288 -1.03 27.76 18.40
CA LEU A 288 -1.70 26.82 19.30
C LEU A 288 -2.02 27.55 20.62
N VAL A 289 -3.24 27.35 21.12
CA VAL A 289 -3.70 27.92 22.38
C VAL A 289 -3.89 26.77 23.34
N ASP A 290 -3.21 26.84 24.47
CA ASP A 290 -3.34 25.95 25.61
C ASP A 290 -4.78 25.55 25.92
N GLY A 291 -4.98 24.26 26.16
CA GLY A 291 -6.26 23.66 26.48
C GLY A 291 -7.32 23.76 25.38
N ASN A 292 -6.97 24.25 24.18
CA ASN A 292 -7.88 24.43 23.06
C ASN A 292 -7.43 23.64 21.82
N VAL A 293 -8.40 23.40 20.95
CA VAL A 293 -8.17 22.77 19.64
C VAL A 293 -8.01 23.87 18.60
N LEU A 294 -6.86 23.89 17.91
CA LEU A 294 -6.71 24.65 16.68
C LEU A 294 -7.38 23.90 15.54
N TYR A 295 -8.30 24.56 14.83
CA TYR A 295 -8.87 24.06 13.57
C TYR A 295 -8.34 24.90 12.42
N HIS A 296 -7.50 24.31 11.57
CA HIS A 296 -6.92 24.97 10.41
C HIS A 296 -7.49 24.39 9.12
N LYS A 297 -8.11 25.25 8.30
CA LYS A 297 -8.87 24.83 7.11
C LYS A 297 -8.10 25.05 5.82
N VAL A 298 -8.41 24.26 4.81
CA VAL A 298 -8.02 24.49 3.42
C VAL A 298 -9.14 24.08 2.49
N ASP A 299 -9.44 24.93 1.51
CA ASP A 299 -10.41 24.63 0.45
C ASP A 299 -9.68 23.98 -0.71
N VAL A 300 -10.02 22.72 -1.00
CA VAL A 300 -9.46 21.98 -2.13
C VAL A 300 -10.33 22.19 -3.36
N ALA A 301 -9.75 22.81 -4.39
CA ALA A 301 -10.31 22.93 -5.72
C ALA A 301 -9.29 22.40 -6.74
N ILE A 302 -9.66 21.42 -7.55
CA ILE A 302 -8.71 20.70 -8.40
C ILE A 302 -8.89 21.12 -9.86
N PRO A 303 -7.85 21.66 -10.53
CA PRO A 303 -7.93 22.01 -11.94
C PRO A 303 -8.23 20.80 -12.82
N ARG A 304 -9.29 20.89 -13.63
CA ARG A 304 -9.72 19.83 -14.55
C ARG A 304 -8.95 19.88 -15.87
N ASN A 305 -7.63 19.73 -15.81
CA ASN A 305 -6.77 19.80 -17.00
C ASN A 305 -6.80 18.48 -17.79
N GLY A 306 -7.76 18.34 -18.71
CA GLY A 306 -7.84 17.22 -19.64
C GLY A 306 -8.59 15.99 -19.14
N LEU A 307 -9.45 16.15 -18.12
CA LEU A 307 -10.48 15.16 -17.78
C LEU A 307 -11.74 15.49 -18.59
N THR A 308 -12.31 14.49 -19.27
CA THR A 308 -13.52 14.68 -20.07
C THR A 308 -14.75 14.68 -19.18
N GLY A 309 -15.49 15.79 -19.17
CA GLY A 309 -16.79 15.87 -18.51
C GLY A 309 -16.78 16.53 -17.13
N ASN A 310 -17.98 16.76 -16.61
CA ASN A 310 -18.23 17.44 -15.34
C ASN A 310 -18.13 16.46 -14.14
N SER A 311 -17.35 15.38 -14.27
CA SER A 311 -17.32 14.28 -13.31
C SER A 311 -16.70 14.70 -11.98
N ASP A 312 -17.34 14.28 -10.89
CA ASP A 312 -16.81 14.50 -9.55
C ASP A 312 -15.48 13.74 -9.40
N LEU A 313 -14.52 14.37 -8.72
CA LEU A 313 -13.22 13.78 -8.42
C LEU A 313 -13.24 13.13 -7.04
N CYS A 314 -12.80 11.88 -6.98
CA CYS A 314 -12.70 11.10 -5.77
C CYS A 314 -11.25 10.83 -5.39
N VAL A 315 -11.00 10.71 -4.09
CA VAL A 315 -9.69 10.37 -3.52
C VAL A 315 -9.34 8.92 -3.91
N ASP A 316 -8.22 8.74 -4.59
CA ASP A 316 -7.59 7.44 -4.84
C ASP A 316 -6.51 7.14 -3.80
N SER A 317 -5.75 8.13 -3.37
CA SER A 317 -4.80 8.01 -2.26
C SER A 317 -4.62 9.34 -1.54
N ILE A 318 -4.24 9.27 -0.26
CA ILE A 318 -4.12 10.42 0.61
C ILE A 318 -2.92 10.28 1.56
N SER A 319 -2.21 11.38 1.79
CA SER A 319 -1.24 11.52 2.89
C SER A 319 -1.22 12.96 3.39
N VAL A 320 -0.85 13.14 4.66
CA VAL A 320 -0.83 14.46 5.30
C VAL A 320 0.56 14.71 5.88
N GLU A 321 1.23 15.77 5.46
CA GLU A 321 2.44 16.27 6.11
C GLU A 321 2.07 17.34 7.13
N VAL A 322 2.56 17.25 8.36
CA VAL A 322 2.26 18.21 9.42
C VAL A 322 3.55 18.62 10.12
N ALA A 323 3.81 19.93 10.13
CA ALA A 323 4.92 20.55 10.83
C ALA A 323 4.42 21.33 12.06
N LEU A 324 4.79 20.87 13.25
CA LEU A 324 4.47 21.50 14.53
C LEU A 324 5.76 21.99 15.19
N ASN A 325 5.68 23.16 15.81
CA ASN A 325 6.69 23.63 16.74
C ASN A 325 6.01 23.85 18.09
N HIS A 326 6.50 23.18 19.13
CA HIS A 326 5.95 23.30 20.48
C HIS A 326 7.10 23.26 21.48
N THR A 327 7.03 24.10 22.52
CA THR A 327 8.01 24.09 23.61
C THR A 327 7.94 22.80 24.45
N CYS A 328 6.79 22.13 24.45
CA CYS A 328 6.61 20.79 25.01
C CYS A 328 5.76 19.91 24.07
N ILE A 329 6.37 19.32 23.04
CA ILE A 329 5.63 18.61 21.97
C ILE A 329 4.85 17.39 22.51
N GLU A 330 5.24 16.87 23.66
CA GLU A 330 4.58 15.79 24.40
C GLU A 330 3.18 16.15 24.91
N GLN A 331 2.80 17.43 24.91
CA GLN A 331 1.48 17.91 25.35
C GLN A 331 0.43 17.95 24.24
N ILE A 332 0.86 17.75 22.99
CA ILE A 332 -0.07 17.55 21.89
C ILE A 332 -0.88 16.28 22.17
N GLY A 333 -2.19 16.46 22.40
CA GLY A 333 -3.10 15.38 22.75
C GLY A 333 -3.50 14.57 21.54
N TYR A 334 -3.80 15.24 20.43
CA TYR A 334 -4.05 14.56 19.17
C TYR A 334 -3.84 15.50 17.98
N VAL A 335 -3.59 14.88 16.83
CA VAL A 335 -3.68 15.50 15.51
C VAL A 335 -4.73 14.73 14.73
N SER A 336 -5.66 15.42 14.07
CA SER A 336 -6.73 14.78 13.30
C SER A 336 -7.03 15.52 12.02
N LEU A 337 -7.48 14.77 11.01
CA LEU A 337 -7.96 15.30 9.76
C LEU A 337 -9.49 15.15 9.69
N PHE A 338 -10.15 16.19 9.22
CA PHE A 338 -11.55 16.21 8.85
C PHE A 338 -11.66 16.54 7.36
N GLY A 339 -12.60 15.91 6.66
CA GLY A 339 -12.98 16.36 5.33
C GLY A 339 -13.57 15.28 4.44
N PRO A 340 -13.91 15.65 3.20
CA PRO A 340 -14.28 17.02 2.85
C PRO A 340 -15.63 17.42 3.49
N GLY A 341 -15.80 18.66 4.00
CA GLY A 341 -17.08 19.18 4.54
C GLY A 341 -16.94 20.22 5.67
N PRO A 342 -17.93 21.13 5.89
CA PRO A 342 -19.32 20.75 6.21
C PRO A 342 -20.46 21.30 5.31
N LYS A 343 -20.19 22.10 4.27
CA LYS A 343 -21.25 22.64 3.37
C LYS A 343 -21.69 21.59 2.34
N THR A 344 -22.93 21.12 2.40
CA THR A 344 -23.49 20.11 1.50
C THR A 344 -24.83 20.57 0.92
N LEU A 345 -24.83 20.92 -0.36
CA LEU A 345 -26.03 21.06 -1.21
C LEU A 345 -25.94 20.18 -2.48
N SER A 346 -25.09 19.15 -2.48
CA SER A 346 -25.20 18.06 -3.46
C SER A 346 -26.09 16.96 -2.90
N GLY A 347 -27.18 16.66 -3.59
CA GLY A 347 -28.20 15.67 -3.20
C GLY A 347 -27.75 14.21 -3.27
N VAL A 348 -26.44 13.93 -3.32
CA VAL A 348 -25.88 12.59 -3.52
C VAL A 348 -25.12 12.09 -2.26
N HIS A 349 -25.04 12.88 -1.18
CA HIS A 349 -24.23 12.50 0.00
C HIS A 349 -25.00 11.83 1.14
N LEU A 350 -24.46 10.71 1.62
CA LEU A 350 -24.88 10.05 2.85
C LEU A 350 -24.51 10.91 4.09
N PRO A 351 -25.30 10.86 5.18
CA PRO A 351 -25.12 11.70 6.38
C PRO A 351 -23.76 11.58 7.10
N ILE A 352 -23.00 10.51 6.84
CA ILE A 352 -21.78 10.13 7.59
C ILE A 352 -20.57 10.99 7.20
N SER A 353 -20.59 11.64 6.03
CA SER A 353 -19.45 12.40 5.47
C SER A 353 -19.36 13.86 5.95
N ARG A 354 -20.24 14.35 6.83
CA ARG A 354 -20.27 15.77 7.22
C ARG A 354 -19.38 16.15 8.40
N GLY A 355 -18.44 15.29 8.79
CA GLY A 355 -17.53 15.56 9.92
C GLY A 355 -16.80 14.32 10.46
N HIS A 356 -16.34 13.42 9.59
CA HIS A 356 -15.63 12.22 10.04
C HIS A 356 -14.19 12.58 10.45
N GLN A 357 -13.95 12.67 11.75
CA GLN A 357 -12.61 12.85 12.31
C GLN A 357 -11.79 11.57 12.10
N VAL A 358 -10.59 11.72 11.55
CA VAL A 358 -9.61 10.61 11.46
C VAL A 358 -8.38 11.02 12.26
N LYS A 359 -8.04 10.26 13.29
CA LYS A 359 -6.86 10.54 14.12
C LYS A 359 -5.59 10.15 13.38
N LEU A 360 -4.77 11.16 13.09
CA LEU A 360 -3.42 10.98 12.59
C LEU A 360 -2.49 10.54 13.72
N PHE A 361 -2.66 11.17 14.88
CA PHE A 361 -1.95 10.85 16.11
C PHE A 361 -2.90 11.04 17.30
N ALA A 362 -2.77 10.18 18.33
CA ALA A 362 -3.42 10.35 19.61
C ALA A 362 -2.46 9.95 20.74
N ASN A 363 -2.25 10.86 21.67
CA ASN A 363 -1.40 10.65 22.82
C ASN A 363 -2.11 9.76 23.85
N ALA A 364 -1.42 8.70 24.29
CA ALA A 364 -1.94 7.76 25.29
C ALA A 364 -1.68 8.21 26.73
N LYS A 365 -0.64 9.04 26.97
CA LYS A 365 -0.27 9.57 28.29
C LYS A 365 0.38 10.95 28.17
N ILE A 366 -0.24 11.96 28.77
CA ILE A 366 0.34 13.31 28.87
C ILE A 366 1.47 13.25 29.89
N ASP A 367 2.71 13.39 29.43
CA ASP A 367 3.91 13.44 30.26
C ASP A 367 4.28 14.90 30.55
N ARG A 368 4.83 15.17 31.73
CA ARG A 368 5.39 16.48 32.12
C ARG A 368 6.84 16.66 31.70
N SER A 369 7.50 15.59 31.24
CA SER A 369 8.84 15.68 30.65
C SER A 369 8.76 16.26 29.23
N CYS A 370 9.28 17.47 29.08
CA CYS A 370 9.15 18.30 27.88
C CYS A 370 10.42 18.32 27.04
N SER A 371 10.26 18.16 25.73
CA SER A 371 11.29 18.41 24.73
C SER A 371 10.81 19.54 23.80
N SER A 372 11.51 20.68 23.78
CA SER A 372 11.20 21.79 22.88
C SER A 372 11.73 21.51 21.47
N VAL A 373 10.90 20.95 20.60
CA VAL A 373 11.40 20.49 19.29
C VAL A 373 10.35 20.63 18.19
N MET A 374 10.83 20.89 16.98
CA MET A 374 10.05 20.85 15.76
C MET A 374 9.78 19.40 15.33
N SER A 375 8.52 19.05 15.14
CA SER A 375 8.10 17.78 14.56
C SER A 375 7.63 18.03 13.13
N ASN A 376 8.17 17.29 12.15
CA ASN A 376 7.63 17.27 10.78
C ASN A 376 7.31 15.83 10.40
N ILE A 377 6.02 15.47 10.41
CA ILE A 377 5.59 14.09 10.21
C ILE A 377 4.72 14.00 8.96
N THR A 378 5.06 13.05 8.09
CA THR A 378 4.17 12.61 7.00
C THR A 378 3.36 11.39 7.45
N TYR A 379 2.05 11.55 7.58
CA TYR A 379 1.10 10.48 7.83
C TYR A 379 0.66 9.83 6.52
N SER A 380 0.93 8.54 6.36
CA SER A 380 0.59 7.79 5.15
C SER A 380 0.40 6.31 5.47
N ASP A 381 -0.70 5.72 5.00
CA ASP A 381 -1.00 4.30 5.20
C ASP A 381 0.04 3.36 4.59
N SER A 382 0.86 3.83 3.64
CA SER A 382 1.93 3.05 3.02
C SER A 382 3.28 3.18 3.75
N ALA A 383 3.34 3.89 4.88
CA ALA A 383 4.54 3.96 5.69
C ALA A 383 4.87 2.60 6.32
N GLN A 384 6.15 2.34 6.59
CA GLN A 384 6.60 1.09 7.22
C GLN A 384 6.35 1.11 8.74
N ASP A 385 6.65 2.24 9.38
CA ASP A 385 6.47 2.42 10.82
C ASP A 385 5.08 2.94 11.14
N THR A 386 4.48 2.47 12.23
CA THR A 386 3.20 2.99 12.73
C THR A 386 3.43 4.05 13.80
N ILE A 387 2.60 5.10 13.82
CA ILE A 387 2.65 6.09 14.89
C ILE A 387 2.24 5.49 16.25
N LEU A 388 1.49 4.38 16.24
CA LEU A 388 1.01 3.72 17.46
C LEU A 388 2.11 3.02 18.26
N SER A 389 3.29 2.81 17.67
CA SER A 389 4.47 2.34 18.41
C SER A 389 5.05 3.42 19.33
N HIS A 390 4.63 4.67 19.15
CA HIS A 390 5.08 5.81 19.94
C HIS A 390 4.00 6.21 20.94
N THR A 391 4.38 6.26 22.22
CA THR A 391 3.52 6.76 23.30
C THR A 391 3.38 8.28 23.31
N LYS A 392 4.27 8.97 22.57
CA LYS A 392 4.39 10.44 22.46
C LYS A 392 4.57 10.81 20.99
N LEU A 393 4.31 12.07 20.62
CA LEU A 393 4.54 12.52 19.25
C LEU A 393 6.05 12.46 18.94
N PRO A 394 6.47 11.81 17.83
CA PRO A 394 7.88 11.74 17.47
C PRO A 394 8.52 13.11 17.25
N VAL A 395 9.72 13.22 17.79
CA VAL A 395 10.52 14.45 17.84
C VAL A 395 11.44 14.60 16.61
N LYS A 396 11.23 13.78 15.58
CA LYS A 396 12.06 13.72 14.36
C LYS A 396 11.19 13.84 13.12
N THR A 397 11.81 14.29 12.03
CA THR A 397 11.21 14.15 10.71
C THR A 397 11.03 12.66 10.38
N GLY A 398 9.84 12.27 9.94
CA GLY A 398 9.57 10.87 9.64
C GLY A 398 8.25 10.64 8.93
N ARG A 399 8.08 9.43 8.41
CA ARG A 399 6.87 8.99 7.72
C ARG A 399 6.26 7.82 8.49
N PHE A 400 5.02 7.99 8.94
CA PHE A 400 4.35 7.03 9.81
C PHE A 400 2.95 6.68 9.32
N GLN A 401 2.50 5.46 9.62
CA GLN A 401 1.11 5.09 9.46
C GLN A 401 0.32 5.84 10.55
N PRO A 402 -0.78 6.52 10.19
CA PRO A 402 -1.62 7.22 11.15
C PRO A 402 -2.28 6.27 12.15
N SER A 403 -2.74 6.82 13.28
CA SER A 403 -3.46 6.03 14.30
C SER A 403 -4.71 5.37 13.74
N GLU A 404 -5.40 6.05 12.82
CA GLU A 404 -6.51 5.52 12.03
C GLU A 404 -6.16 5.59 10.53
N ARG A 405 -6.41 4.50 9.78
CA ARG A 405 -6.00 4.38 8.38
C ARG A 405 -6.76 5.34 7.48
N LEU A 406 -6.05 6.30 6.87
CA LEU A 406 -6.62 7.33 6.01
C LEU A 406 -7.40 6.75 4.83
N ASN A 407 -6.86 5.72 4.19
CA ASN A 407 -7.47 5.13 2.99
C ASN A 407 -8.83 4.51 3.28
N SER A 408 -9.01 3.94 4.48
CA SER A 408 -10.28 3.31 4.87
C SER A 408 -11.42 4.31 5.08
N HIS A 409 -11.07 5.59 5.31
CA HIS A 409 -12.04 6.66 5.55
C HIS A 409 -12.27 7.54 4.32
N PHE A 410 -11.23 7.81 3.52
CA PHE A 410 -11.30 8.83 2.47
C PHE A 410 -11.30 8.27 1.04
N VAL A 411 -10.75 7.08 0.76
CA VAL A 411 -10.73 6.55 -0.62
C VAL A 411 -12.14 6.35 -1.16
N GLY A 412 -12.39 6.87 -2.36
CA GLY A 412 -13.71 6.88 -3.00
C GLY A 412 -14.67 7.97 -2.52
N SER A 413 -14.28 8.77 -1.52
CA SER A 413 -14.99 10.01 -1.16
C SER A 413 -14.59 11.15 -2.10
N PRO A 414 -15.39 12.21 -2.26
CA PRO A 414 -14.97 13.37 -3.02
C PRO A 414 -13.65 13.95 -2.50
N ALA A 415 -12.87 14.51 -3.41
CA ALA A 415 -11.62 15.17 -3.06
C ALA A 415 -11.80 16.68 -2.83
N GLU A 416 -12.71 17.30 -3.57
CA GLU A 416 -12.95 18.75 -3.51
C GLU A 416 -13.80 19.14 -2.28
N GLY A 417 -13.52 20.32 -1.73
CA GLY A 417 -14.22 20.87 -0.57
C GLY A 417 -13.30 21.29 0.57
N GLU A 418 -13.90 21.63 1.70
CA GLU A 418 -13.19 22.09 2.90
C GLU A 418 -12.57 20.90 3.64
N TRP A 419 -11.25 20.89 3.81
CA TRP A 419 -10.52 19.97 4.67
C TRP A 419 -9.99 20.72 5.89
N THR A 420 -10.05 20.12 7.07
CA THR A 420 -9.64 20.77 8.32
C THR A 420 -8.65 19.88 9.07
N LEU A 421 -7.46 20.42 9.36
CA LEU A 421 -6.54 19.84 10.33
C LEU A 421 -6.89 20.35 11.73
N ALA A 422 -7.08 19.43 12.67
CA ALA A 422 -7.26 19.75 14.07
C ALA A 422 -6.02 19.34 14.88
N VAL A 423 -5.51 20.26 15.69
CA VAL A 423 -4.39 20.04 16.61
C VAL A 423 -4.85 20.42 18.00
N TYR A 424 -4.84 19.46 18.93
CA TYR A 424 -5.23 19.70 20.31
C TYR A 424 -3.99 19.78 21.21
N ASP A 425 -3.81 20.94 21.83
CA ASP A 425 -2.87 21.13 22.92
C ASP A 425 -3.61 20.98 24.25
N VAL A 426 -3.25 19.97 25.05
CA VAL A 426 -4.05 19.55 26.20
C VAL A 426 -3.73 20.36 27.46
N SER A 427 -2.49 20.81 27.59
CA SER A 427 -2.00 21.43 28.82
C SER A 427 -2.42 22.89 28.89
N THR A 428 -2.63 23.39 30.11
CA THR A 428 -2.84 24.81 30.41
C THR A 428 -1.74 25.31 31.33
N ASP A 429 -0.55 25.46 30.79
CA ASP A 429 0.68 25.76 31.55
C ASP A 429 1.46 26.97 31.02
N GLY A 430 0.97 27.65 29.99
CA GLY A 430 1.54 28.87 29.41
C GLY A 430 2.65 28.59 28.40
N GLU A 431 2.84 27.32 28.03
CA GLU A 431 3.73 26.91 26.96
C GLU A 431 3.23 27.44 25.60
N ARG A 432 4.10 27.44 24.59
CA ARG A 432 3.76 28.05 23.30
C ARG A 432 4.05 27.08 22.18
N GLY A 433 3.07 26.92 21.30
CA GLY A 433 3.28 26.24 20.04
C GLY A 433 2.62 26.93 18.86
N SER A 434 3.00 26.46 17.69
CA SER A 434 2.38 26.81 16.43
C SER A 434 2.34 25.62 15.49
N LEU A 435 1.26 25.54 14.73
CA LEU A 435 1.24 24.83 13.47
C LEU A 435 2.10 25.64 12.50
N VAL A 436 3.27 25.11 12.16
CA VAL A 436 4.25 25.78 11.29
C VAL A 436 3.82 25.67 9.84
N ASP A 437 3.49 24.44 9.43
CA ASP A 437 3.03 24.14 8.07
C ASP A 437 2.21 22.83 8.09
N TRP A 438 1.40 22.61 7.06
CA TRP A 438 0.89 21.28 6.73
C TRP A 438 0.49 21.19 5.27
N ASN A 439 0.71 20.03 4.65
CA ASN A 439 0.35 19.74 3.28
C ASN A 439 -0.59 18.53 3.22
N LEU A 440 -1.70 18.69 2.50
CA LEU A 440 -2.57 17.60 2.13
C LEU A 440 -2.20 17.11 0.73
N HIS A 441 -1.71 15.87 0.61
CA HIS A 441 -1.41 15.26 -0.66
C HIS A 441 -2.55 14.34 -1.07
N LEU A 442 -3.21 14.64 -2.20
CA LEU A 442 -4.30 13.85 -2.75
C LEU A 442 -3.91 13.35 -4.13
N THR A 443 -4.01 12.04 -4.36
CA THR A 443 -4.14 11.51 -5.72
C THR A 443 -5.62 11.31 -5.99
N VAL A 444 -6.10 11.85 -7.10
CA VAL A 444 -7.51 11.86 -7.45
C VAL A 444 -7.75 11.25 -8.82
N GLN A 445 -8.95 10.70 -8.99
CA GLN A 445 -9.49 10.16 -10.23
C GLN A 445 -10.99 10.46 -10.28
N PRO A 446 -11.63 10.39 -11.46
CA PRO A 446 -13.08 10.46 -11.53
C PRO A 446 -13.75 9.41 -10.63
N CYS A 447 -14.80 9.79 -9.90
CA CYS A 447 -15.52 8.90 -8.98
C CYS A 447 -16.16 7.68 -9.67
N SER A 448 -16.40 7.82 -10.98
CA SER A 448 -16.77 6.76 -11.91
C SER A 448 -15.71 6.75 -13.00
N ILE A 449 -14.92 5.69 -13.10
CA ILE A 449 -13.86 5.57 -14.12
C ILE A 449 -14.37 4.96 -15.43
N HIS A 450 -15.66 4.63 -15.53
CA HIS A 450 -16.20 3.93 -16.69
C HIS A 450 -15.95 4.66 -18.02
N ASP A 451 -16.13 5.98 -18.03
CA ASP A 451 -15.93 6.81 -19.24
C ASP A 451 -14.46 7.12 -19.52
N GLU A 452 -13.56 6.80 -18.58
CA GLU A 452 -12.12 7.04 -18.69
C GLU A 452 -11.35 5.81 -19.20
N ILE A 453 -11.99 4.64 -19.20
CA ILE A 453 -11.38 3.40 -19.67
C ILE A 453 -11.34 3.42 -21.19
N ALA A 454 -10.13 3.51 -21.73
CA ALA A 454 -9.91 3.48 -23.17
C ALA A 454 -9.34 2.13 -23.58
N TRP A 455 -9.96 1.54 -24.60
CA TRP A 455 -9.44 0.37 -25.30
C TRP A 455 -8.86 0.81 -26.63
N THR A 456 -7.63 0.39 -26.91
CA THR A 456 -6.98 0.59 -28.20
C THR A 456 -6.53 -0.75 -28.75
N LYS A 457 -7.04 -1.11 -29.92
CA LYS A 457 -6.49 -2.24 -30.66
C LYS A 457 -5.13 -1.86 -31.22
N LYS A 458 -4.12 -2.66 -30.91
CA LYS A 458 -2.77 -2.48 -31.42
C LYS A 458 -2.65 -3.26 -32.71
N ASP A 459 -3.17 -2.69 -33.79
CA ASP A 459 -2.82 -3.16 -35.11
C ASP A 459 -1.42 -2.60 -35.43
N SER A 460 -0.47 -3.46 -35.81
CA SER A 460 0.81 -2.96 -36.34
C SER A 460 0.53 -2.19 -37.63
N ASN A 461 0.88 -0.91 -37.66
CA ASN A 461 0.74 0.02 -38.80
C ASN A 461 0.79 -0.69 -40.18
N GLY A 462 -0.37 -1.08 -40.72
CA GLY A 462 -0.53 -1.67 -42.05
C GLY A 462 0.05 -3.08 -42.28
N SER A 463 0.52 -3.78 -41.25
CA SER A 463 0.96 -5.18 -41.35
C SER A 463 0.31 -5.96 -40.22
N SER A 464 -0.33 -7.09 -40.49
CA SER A 464 -0.84 -7.96 -39.41
C SER A 464 0.29 -8.20 -38.40
N LEU A 465 0.01 -8.09 -37.10
CA LEU A 465 0.94 -8.59 -36.08
C LEU A 465 1.38 -9.97 -36.54
N ASN A 466 2.67 -10.15 -36.81
CA ASN A 466 3.19 -11.37 -37.44
C ASN A 466 3.05 -12.61 -36.52
N MET A 467 2.40 -12.43 -35.36
CA MET A 467 2.11 -13.44 -34.37
C MET A 467 0.87 -14.25 -34.79
N PRO A 468 0.97 -15.58 -34.97
CA PRO A 468 -0.19 -16.39 -35.27
C PRO A 468 -1.18 -16.41 -34.09
N PRO A 469 -2.49 -16.53 -34.36
CA PRO A 469 -3.52 -16.63 -33.33
C PRO A 469 -3.23 -17.73 -32.32
N ARG A 470 -3.38 -17.43 -31.03
CA ARG A 470 -2.94 -18.33 -29.96
C ARG A 470 -3.72 -18.15 -28.66
N TYR A 471 -3.87 -19.23 -27.90
CA TYR A 471 -4.39 -19.26 -26.52
C TYR A 471 -3.51 -20.14 -25.64
N LEU A 472 -3.68 -20.12 -24.31
CA LEU A 472 -2.85 -20.87 -23.35
C LEU A 472 -1.34 -20.58 -23.47
N HIS A 473 -0.97 -19.40 -23.97
CA HIS A 473 0.41 -18.92 -23.97
C HIS A 473 0.69 -18.16 -22.67
N THR A 474 1.96 -18.00 -22.35
CA THR A 474 2.39 -17.13 -21.25
C THR A 474 2.95 -15.84 -21.82
N ALA A 475 2.63 -14.71 -21.20
CA ALA A 475 3.25 -13.42 -21.49
C ALA A 475 3.80 -12.78 -20.22
N LEU A 476 4.89 -12.03 -20.36
CA LEU A 476 5.55 -11.31 -19.27
C LEU A 476 6.18 -10.03 -19.81
N SER A 477 6.10 -8.95 -19.04
CA SER A 477 6.82 -7.70 -19.31
C SER A 477 8.21 -7.70 -18.66
N VAL A 478 9.21 -7.20 -19.40
CA VAL A 478 10.56 -6.92 -18.90
C VAL A 478 10.96 -5.54 -19.39
N GLY A 479 11.00 -4.56 -18.49
CA GLY A 479 11.07 -3.16 -18.90
C GLY A 479 9.82 -2.78 -19.70
N GLU A 480 10.00 -2.10 -20.84
CA GLU A 480 8.89 -1.72 -21.73
C GLU A 480 8.51 -2.82 -22.74
N GLU A 481 9.25 -3.93 -22.77
CA GLU A 481 9.05 -5.01 -23.74
C GLU A 481 8.17 -6.11 -23.17
N VAL A 482 7.33 -6.72 -24.00
CA VAL A 482 6.52 -7.89 -23.63
C VAL A 482 6.97 -9.12 -24.41
N PHE A 483 7.25 -10.20 -23.69
CA PHE A 483 7.64 -11.48 -24.25
C PHE A 483 6.50 -12.48 -24.15
N ILE A 484 6.23 -13.19 -25.24
CA ILE A 484 5.17 -14.20 -25.34
C ILE A 484 5.81 -15.53 -25.72
N VAL A 485 5.50 -16.60 -24.99
CA VAL A 485 6.09 -17.92 -25.24
C VAL A 485 5.00 -18.97 -25.43
N GLY A 486 5.11 -19.70 -26.54
CA GLY A 486 4.33 -20.88 -26.86
C GLY A 486 2.82 -20.63 -26.98
N GLY A 487 2.05 -21.58 -26.46
CA GLY A 487 0.60 -21.63 -26.54
C GLY A 487 0.08 -22.62 -27.56
N LEU A 488 -1.21 -22.51 -27.85
CA LEU A 488 -1.95 -23.39 -28.75
C LEU A 488 -2.66 -22.57 -29.81
N SER A 489 -2.72 -23.13 -31.01
CA SER A 489 -3.53 -22.68 -32.13
C SER A 489 -4.17 -23.93 -32.75
N GLN A 490 -4.17 -24.06 -34.08
CA GLN A 490 -4.40 -25.34 -34.77
C GLN A 490 -3.33 -26.40 -34.46
N LYS A 491 -2.18 -25.97 -33.93
CA LYS A 491 -1.06 -26.80 -33.47
C LYS A 491 -0.48 -26.25 -32.17
N ARG A 492 0.36 -27.04 -31.50
CA ARG A 492 1.18 -26.54 -30.39
C ARG A 492 2.24 -25.58 -30.93
N LEU A 493 2.42 -24.46 -30.24
CA LEU A 493 3.41 -23.44 -30.54
C LEU A 493 4.53 -23.53 -29.49
N SER A 494 5.77 -23.41 -29.94
CA SER A 494 6.98 -23.40 -29.11
C SER A 494 7.88 -22.21 -29.46
N ASP A 495 7.30 -21.21 -30.11
CA ASP A 495 7.95 -19.98 -30.52
C ASP A 495 7.98 -18.96 -29.37
N MET A 496 8.86 -17.97 -29.51
CA MET A 496 8.96 -16.83 -28.61
C MET A 496 8.81 -15.55 -29.44
N TRP A 497 7.92 -14.67 -29.00
CA TRP A 497 7.68 -13.37 -29.61
C TRP A 497 8.05 -12.26 -28.64
N ARG A 498 8.49 -11.14 -29.20
CA ARG A 498 8.74 -9.90 -28.49
C ARG A 498 7.86 -8.82 -29.09
N TYR A 499 7.13 -8.13 -28.23
CA TYR A 499 6.33 -6.95 -28.53
C TYR A 499 7.03 -5.75 -27.89
N ASN A 500 7.28 -4.71 -28.69
CA ASN A 500 7.94 -3.47 -28.27
C ASN A 500 6.94 -2.34 -28.15
#